data_AF-A0A7K2VT29-F1
#
_entry.id   AF-A0A7K2VT29-F1
#
_cell.length_a   1.000
_cell.length_b   1.000
_cell.length_c   1.000
_cell.angle_alpha   90.00
_cell.angle_beta   90.00
_cell.angle_gamma   90.00
#
_symmetry.space_group_name_H-M   'P 1'
#
loop_
_entity.id
_entity.type
_entity.pdbx_description
1 polymer ?
#
loop_
_entity_poly.entity_id
_entity_poly.type
_entity_poly.pdbx_seq_one_letter_code
_entity_poly.pdbx_strand_id
1 'polypeptide(L)'
;MERERRTMPADVGRLLQDARLRAGLRLREAAGVVGISHSYLVRLEACLRAPSRTVAVLLADALALTPEERARLLEVAVTDAGRDYPGRKAA
;
A
#
# COMPACT_ATOMS: atom_id res chain seq x y z
N MET A 1 -0.62 -13.82 -22.57
CA MET A 1 -0.56 -14.02 -21.11
C MET A 1 -1.15 -12.80 -20.44
N GLU A 2 -2.39 -12.90 -19.97
CA GLU A 2 -3.06 -11.83 -19.25
C GLU A 2 -2.44 -11.75 -17.84
N ARG A 3 -1.81 -10.61 -17.51
CA ARG A 3 -1.25 -10.42 -16.16
C ARG A 3 -2.43 -10.22 -15.21
N GLU A 4 -2.78 -11.25 -14.45
CA GLU A 4 -3.81 -11.16 -13.43
C GLU A 4 -3.48 -10.02 -12.46
N ARG A 5 -4.44 -9.12 -12.28
CA ARG A 5 -4.25 -7.96 -11.40
C ARG A 5 -4.47 -8.40 -9.97
N ARG A 6 -3.39 -8.44 -9.19
CA ARG A 6 -3.49 -8.67 -7.74
C ARG A 6 -4.19 -7.51 -7.06
N THR A 7 -5.30 -7.82 -6.39
CA THR A 7 -6.11 -6.93 -5.56
C THR A 7 -6.01 -7.35 -4.10
N MET A 8 -6.56 -6.56 -3.20
CA MET A 8 -6.61 -6.88 -1.77
C MET A 8 -8.05 -6.79 -1.24
N PRO A 9 -8.34 -7.41 -0.09
CA PRO A 9 -9.64 -7.34 0.55
C PRO A 9 -10.11 -5.91 0.89
N ALA A 10 -11.42 -5.70 0.90
CA ALA A 10 -12.05 -4.39 1.07
C ALA A 10 -11.78 -3.75 2.45
N ASP A 11 -11.68 -4.57 3.49
CA ASP A 11 -11.32 -4.17 4.85
C ASP A 11 -9.92 -3.54 4.90
N VAL A 12 -8.96 -4.07 4.13
CA VAL A 12 -7.60 -3.51 4.09
C VAL A 12 -7.56 -2.16 3.39
N GLY A 13 -8.34 -1.98 2.30
CA GLY A 13 -8.47 -0.67 1.67
C GLY A 13 -9.07 0.39 2.59
N ARG A 14 -10.09 0.01 3.38
CA ARG A 14 -10.70 0.87 4.40
C ARG A 14 -9.73 1.19 5.54
N LEU A 15 -8.99 0.20 6.03
CA LEU A 15 -7.94 0.39 7.03
C LEU A 15 -6.94 1.47 6.60
N LEU A 16 -6.44 1.42 5.36
CA LEU A 16 -5.51 2.43 4.84
C LEU A 16 -6.15 3.82 4.78
N GLN A 17 -7.40 3.89 4.32
CA GLN A 17 -8.16 5.14 4.27
C GLN A 17 -8.35 5.74 5.67
N ASP A 18 -8.77 4.93 6.63
CA ASP A 18 -9.02 5.35 8.01
C ASP A 18 -7.72 5.79 8.69
N ALA A 19 -6.64 5.03 8.54
CA ALA A 19 -5.33 5.42 9.06
C ALA A 19 -4.84 6.75 8.49
N ARG A 20 -5.00 6.97 7.19
CA ARG A 20 -4.66 8.24 6.55
C ARG A 20 -5.49 9.39 7.13
N LEU A 21 -6.80 9.19 7.31
CA LEU A 21 -7.68 10.21 7.89
C LEU A 21 -7.35 10.49 9.36
N ARG A 22 -7.03 9.46 10.16
CA ARG A 22 -6.55 9.62 11.55
C ARG A 22 -5.24 10.39 11.62
N ALA A 23 -4.35 10.22 10.65
CA ALA A 23 -3.11 10.98 10.52
C ALA A 23 -3.33 12.43 10.02
N GLY A 24 -4.58 12.81 9.67
CA GLY A 24 -4.90 14.15 9.17
C GLY A 24 -4.36 14.44 7.76
N LEU A 25 -3.98 13.40 7.01
CA LEU A 25 -3.31 13.56 5.72
C LEU A 25 -4.29 13.52 4.55
N ARG A 26 -4.16 14.45 3.61
CA ARG A 26 -4.79 14.32 2.29
C ARG A 26 -4.07 13.23 1.49
N LEU A 27 -4.77 12.67 0.49
CA LEU A 27 -4.21 11.61 -0.37
C LEU A 27 -2.85 11.99 -0.98
N ARG A 28 -2.69 13.23 -1.46
CA ARG A 28 -1.42 13.68 -2.09
C ARG A 28 -0.29 13.80 -1.06
N GLU A 29 -0.61 14.25 0.16
CA GLU A 29 0.37 14.39 1.25
C GLU A 29 0.82 13.01 1.72
N ALA A 30 -0.12 12.10 2.01
CA ALA A 30 0.17 10.73 2.39
C ALA A 30 1.01 10.00 1.33
N ALA A 31 0.64 10.12 0.05
CA ALA A 31 1.43 9.53 -1.03
C ALA A 31 2.86 10.10 -1.08
N GLY A 32 3.03 11.40 -0.83
CA GLY A 32 4.33 12.05 -0.71
C GLY A 32 5.18 11.50 0.43
N VAL A 33 4.62 11.39 1.63
CA VAL A 33 5.31 10.85 2.83
C VAL A 33 5.75 9.40 2.60
N VAL A 34 4.90 8.57 1.99
CA VAL A 34 5.20 7.16 1.67
C VAL A 34 6.19 7.03 0.50
N GLY A 35 6.32 8.07 -0.33
CA GLY A 35 7.14 8.05 -1.54
C GLY A 35 6.52 7.24 -2.69
N ILE A 36 5.19 7.24 -2.82
CA ILE A 36 4.45 6.61 -3.92
C ILE A 36 3.63 7.63 -4.70
N SER A 37 3.13 7.26 -5.88
CA SER A 37 2.25 8.16 -6.62
C SER A 37 0.86 8.25 -5.98
N HIS A 38 0.27 9.44 -6.03
CA HIS A 38 -1.11 9.70 -5.60
C HIS A 38 -2.11 8.70 -6.22
N SER A 39 -2.04 8.47 -7.53
CA SER A 39 -2.91 7.53 -8.23
C SER A 39 -2.66 6.07 -7.86
N TYR A 40 -1.50 5.73 -7.29
CA TYR A 40 -1.29 4.40 -6.73
C TYR A 40 -1.96 4.28 -5.37
N LEU A 41 -1.81 5.25 -4.47
CA LEU A 41 -2.50 5.26 -3.18
C LEU A 41 -4.03 5.19 -3.34
N VAL A 42 -4.61 5.95 -4.27
CA VAL A 42 -6.05 5.87 -4.60
C VAL A 42 -6.46 4.45 -5.00
N ARG A 43 -5.65 3.76 -5.82
CA ARG A 43 -5.94 2.38 -6.23
C ARG A 43 -5.78 1.37 -5.09
N LEU A 44 -4.91 1.65 -4.12
CA LEU A 44 -4.80 0.85 -2.90
C LEU A 44 -6.05 1.04 -2.04
N GLU A 45 -6.43 2.26 -1.68
CA GLU A 45 -7.65 2.51 -0.88
C GLU A 45 -8.93 1.95 -1.57
N ALA A 46 -8.98 2.00 -2.91
CA ALA A 46 -10.08 1.42 -3.71
C ALA A 46 -9.96 -0.10 -3.97
N CYS A 47 -8.97 -0.78 -3.39
CA CYS A 47 -8.75 -2.24 -3.52
C CYS A 47 -8.50 -2.73 -4.97
N LEU A 48 -8.16 -1.82 -5.88
CA LEU A 48 -7.85 -2.13 -7.27
C LEU A 48 -6.43 -2.67 -7.47
N ARG A 49 -5.60 -2.61 -6.42
CA ARG A 49 -4.23 -3.14 -6.37
C ARG A 49 -3.90 -3.64 -4.96
N ALA A 50 -3.06 -4.66 -4.89
CA ALA A 50 -2.31 -5.02 -3.68
C ALA A 50 -0.96 -4.25 -3.63
N PRO A 51 -0.50 -3.83 -2.44
CA PRO A 51 0.83 -3.26 -2.28
C PRO A 51 1.91 -4.33 -2.37
N SER A 52 3.11 -3.95 -2.83
CA SER A 52 4.26 -4.83 -2.59
C SER A 52 4.63 -4.84 -1.11
N ARG A 53 5.34 -5.85 -0.62
CA ARG A 53 5.80 -5.92 0.78
C ARG A 53 6.56 -4.67 1.21
N THR A 54 7.47 -4.17 0.38
CA THR A 54 8.19 -2.91 0.66
C THR A 54 7.23 -1.74 0.78
N VAL A 55 6.25 -1.61 -0.11
CA VAL A 55 5.25 -0.53 -0.03
C VAL A 55 4.35 -0.68 1.20
N ALA A 56 3.96 -1.90 1.55
CA ALA A 56 3.17 -2.18 2.76
C ALA A 56 3.90 -1.74 4.03
N VAL A 57 5.21 -2.01 4.14
CA VAL A 57 6.03 -1.52 5.26
C VAL A 57 6.04 0.00 5.31
N LEU A 58 6.32 0.67 4.18
CA LEU A 58 6.36 2.13 4.13
C LEU A 58 5.01 2.78 4.46
N LEU A 59 3.90 2.16 4.04
CA LEU A 59 2.56 2.60 4.41
C LEU A 59 2.32 2.44 5.91
N ALA A 60 2.73 1.31 6.49
CA ALA A 60 2.56 1.06 7.91
C ALA A 60 3.30 2.10 8.76
N ASP A 61 4.54 2.41 8.37
CA ASP A 61 5.38 3.38 9.08
C ASP A 61 4.84 4.82 8.89
N ALA A 62 4.52 5.21 7.66
CA ALA A 62 4.06 6.57 7.34
C ALA A 62 2.68 6.92 7.89
N LEU A 63 1.78 5.94 8.00
CA LEU A 63 0.42 6.12 8.51
C LEU A 63 0.30 5.75 9.99
N ALA A 64 1.42 5.44 10.66
CA ALA A 64 1.48 5.04 12.06
C ALA A 64 0.47 3.94 12.41
N LEU A 65 0.44 2.87 11.60
CA LEU A 65 -0.46 1.74 11.81
C LEU A 65 -0.14 1.03 13.13
N THR A 66 -1.18 0.53 13.81
CA THR A 66 -0.96 -0.35 14.97
C THR A 66 -0.30 -1.66 14.55
N PRO A 67 0.30 -2.43 15.49
CA PRO A 67 0.88 -3.74 15.17
C PRO A 67 -0.09 -4.69 14.45
N GLU A 68 -1.37 -4.66 14.83
CA GLU A 68 -2.44 -5.49 14.26
C GLU A 68 -2.78 -5.02 12.84
N GLU A 69 -2.95 -3.71 12.64
CA GLU A 69 -3.21 -3.13 11.32
C GLU A 69 -2.05 -3.39 10.35
N ARG A 70 -0.81 -3.27 10.85
CA ARG A 70 0.41 -3.58 10.10
C ARG A 70 0.46 -5.05 9.72
N ALA A 71 0.16 -5.96 10.64
CA ALA A 71 0.11 -7.39 10.34
C ALA A 71 -0.90 -7.68 9.23
N ARG A 72 -2.11 -7.11 9.35
CA ARG A 72 -3.18 -7.27 8.36
C ARG A 72 -2.79 -6.77 6.97
N LEU A 73 -2.12 -5.62 6.89
CA LEU A 73 -1.61 -5.08 5.63
C LEU A 73 -0.52 -5.97 5.02
N LEU A 74 0.38 -6.53 5.85
CA LEU A 74 1.47 -7.39 5.39
C LEU A 74 0.99 -8.77 4.92
N GLU A 75 -0.09 -9.30 5.48
CA GLU A 75 -0.72 -10.57 5.03
C GLU A 75 -1.16 -10.52 3.56
N VAL A 76 -1.62 -9.35 3.10
CA VAL A 76 -2.14 -9.18 1.73
C VAL A 76 -1.11 -8.59 0.76
N ALA A 77 0.09 -8.27 1.26
CA ALA A 77 1.15 -7.69 0.47
C ALA A 77 1.83 -8.74 -0.42
N VAL A 78 2.24 -8.32 -1.62
CA VAL A 78 2.86 -9.21 -2.62
C VAL A 78 4.38 -9.04 -2.64
N THR A 79 5.14 -10.11 -2.80
CA THR A 79 6.60 -10.11 -2.62
C THR A 79 7.40 -10.09 -3.93
N ASP A 80 6.73 -10.06 -5.08
CA ASP A 80 7.31 -10.25 -6.41
C ASP A 80 6.79 -9.21 -7.43
N ALA A 81 6.25 -8.09 -6.95
CA ALA A 81 5.72 -7.02 -7.79
C ALA A 81 6.20 -5.63 -7.36
N GLY A 82 6.10 -4.67 -8.28
CA GLY A 82 6.41 -3.27 -8.00
C GLY A 82 7.85 -3.09 -7.53
N ARG A 83 8.03 -2.62 -6.29
CA ARG A 83 9.36 -2.40 -5.71
C ARG A 83 10.11 -3.70 -5.43
N ASP A 84 9.38 -4.79 -5.25
CA ASP A 84 9.92 -6.12 -4.91
C ASP A 84 10.02 -7.04 -6.14
N TYR A 85 9.79 -6.50 -7.34
CA TYR A 85 9.93 -7.26 -8.57
C TYR A 85 11.41 -7.64 -8.81
N PRO A 86 11.76 -8.94 -8.94
CA PRO A 86 13.17 -9.38 -9.06
C PRO A 86 13.91 -8.80 -10.28
N GLY A 87 13.19 -8.47 -11.36
CA GLY A 87 13.78 -7.86 -12.55
C GLY A 87 14.01 -6.35 -12.43
N ARG A 88 13.68 -5.72 -11.29
CA ARG A 88 13.96 -4.31 -11.05
C ARG A 88 15.46 -4.16 -10.76
N LYS A 89 16.21 -3.61 -11.72
CA LYS A 89 17.60 -3.22 -11.46
C LYS A 89 17.60 -2.17 -10.34
N ALA A 90 18.38 -2.41 -9.29
CA ALA A 90 18.69 -1.36 -8.32
C ALA A 90 19.39 -0.24 -9.10
N ALA A 91 18.82 0.96 -9.03
CA ALA A 91 19.42 2.17 -9.59
C ALA A 91 20.45 2.70 -8.60
#